data_AF-A0A954NQV1-F1
#
_entry.id   AF-A0A954NQV1-F1
#
_cell.length_a   1.000
_cell.length_b   1.000
_cell.length_c   1.000
_cell.angle_alpha   90.00
_cell.angle_beta   90.00
_cell.angle_gamma   90.00
#
_symmetry.space_group_name_H-M   'P 1'
#
loop_
_entity.id
_entity.type
_entity.pdbx_description
1 polymer ?
#
loop_
_entity_poly.entity_id
_entity_poly.type
_entity_poly.pdbx_seq_one_letter_code
_entity_poly.pdbx_strand_id
1 'polypeptide(L)'
;MISPRTDDDGEPSYAPSSLLLPRSEEPVLLSPAQQQLYLHVLTLGASPSSACGKVGITPLDVLRTIDGDAKFREQIDQVTVLLSQNVAAALYRSAMEGSVSAQTFFLKNKPPPDWQAEDEPELTADRLKGLSDEELLNRCRASGIDVPTETSPGADSPTVEE
;
A
#
# COMPACT_ATOMS: atom_id res chain seq x y z
N MET A 1 -68.93 14.31 -39.35
CA MET A 1 -69.18 13.59 -38.08
C MET A 1 -67.87 13.58 -37.32
N ILE A 2 -67.82 14.29 -36.20
CA ILE A 2 -66.68 14.41 -35.31
C ILE A 2 -66.99 13.55 -34.09
N SER A 3 -66.10 12.61 -33.76
CA SER A 3 -65.92 12.12 -32.38
C SER A 3 -64.44 11.76 -32.17
N PRO A 4 -63.84 12.16 -31.03
CA PRO A 4 -62.42 12.04 -30.76
C PRO A 4 -62.05 10.68 -30.13
N ARG A 5 -60.81 10.26 -30.38
CA ARG A 5 -60.10 9.22 -29.62
C ARG A 5 -59.71 9.81 -28.26
N THR A 6 -60.20 9.22 -27.18
CA THR A 6 -59.61 9.33 -25.85
C THR A 6 -58.52 8.27 -25.75
N ASP A 7 -57.27 8.72 -25.80
CA ASP A 7 -56.13 7.94 -25.33
C ASP A 7 -56.12 8.05 -23.79
N ASP A 8 -56.31 6.90 -23.15
CA ASP A 8 -56.33 6.68 -21.70
C ASP A 8 -54.89 6.34 -21.28
N ASP A 9 -54.15 7.34 -20.82
CA ASP A 9 -52.81 7.18 -20.24
C ASP A 9 -52.92 6.56 -18.85
N GLY A 10 -53.10 5.23 -18.82
CA GLY A 10 -52.95 4.44 -17.60
C GLY A 10 -51.49 4.33 -17.19
N GLU A 11 -51.00 5.28 -16.38
CA GLU A 11 -49.69 5.16 -15.74
C GLU A 11 -49.63 3.91 -14.83
N PRO A 12 -48.64 3.02 -15.00
CA PRO A 12 -48.41 1.94 -14.05
C PRO A 12 -47.78 2.51 -12.78
N SER A 13 -48.59 2.53 -11.71
CA SER A 13 -48.18 2.72 -10.32
C SER A 13 -47.02 1.80 -9.94
N TYR A 14 -45.78 2.30 -10.07
CA TYR A 14 -44.59 1.68 -9.49
C TYR A 14 -44.65 1.81 -7.97
N ALA A 15 -45.18 0.78 -7.30
CA ALA A 15 -44.90 0.60 -5.89
C ALA A 15 -43.37 0.40 -5.74
N PRO A 16 -42.69 1.12 -4.82
CA PRO A 16 -41.29 0.85 -4.55
C PRO A 16 -41.22 -0.58 -4.02
N SER A 17 -40.66 -1.47 -4.83
CA SER A 17 -40.29 -2.81 -4.39
C SER A 17 -39.40 -2.62 -3.18
N SER A 18 -39.97 -2.96 -2.02
CA SER A 18 -39.26 -3.08 -0.76
C SER A 18 -37.97 -3.84 -1.02
N LEU A 19 -36.84 -3.14 -1.03
CA LEU A 19 -35.51 -3.71 -0.95
C LEU A 19 -35.41 -4.36 0.43
N LEU A 20 -36.04 -5.53 0.56
CA LEU A 20 -35.73 -6.52 1.57
C LEU A 20 -34.28 -6.93 1.30
N LEU A 21 -33.35 -6.16 1.85
CA LEU A 21 -32.01 -6.66 2.10
C LEU A 21 -32.19 -7.91 2.99
N PRO A 22 -31.83 -9.11 2.52
CA PRO A 22 -31.79 -10.26 3.40
C PRO A 22 -30.81 -9.92 4.53
N ARG A 23 -31.34 -9.94 5.75
CA ARG A 23 -30.67 -9.55 6.98
C ARG A 23 -30.00 -10.79 7.57
N SER A 24 -28.69 -10.66 7.81
CA SER A 24 -27.86 -11.52 8.65
C SER A 24 -27.66 -12.97 8.18
N GLU A 25 -26.85 -13.17 7.14
CA GLU A 25 -25.99 -14.36 7.11
C GLU A 25 -24.83 -14.11 8.08
N GLU A 26 -24.67 -14.95 9.09
CA GLU A 26 -23.47 -14.94 9.93
C GLU A 26 -22.22 -15.01 9.02
N PRO A 27 -21.15 -14.26 9.32
CA PRO A 27 -19.97 -14.26 8.47
C PRO A 27 -19.41 -15.68 8.40
N VAL A 28 -19.51 -16.29 7.22
CA VAL A 28 -19.00 -17.65 6.99
C VAL A 28 -17.47 -17.58 7.06
N LEU A 29 -16.93 -18.10 8.17
CA LEU A 29 -15.49 -18.28 8.35
C LEU A 29 -15.00 -19.45 7.50
N LEU A 30 -13.72 -19.43 7.13
CA LEU A 30 -13.09 -20.54 6.42
C LEU A 30 -13.10 -21.79 7.29
N SER A 31 -13.42 -22.93 6.68
CA SER A 31 -13.29 -24.23 7.35
C SER A 31 -11.83 -24.52 7.73
N PRO A 32 -11.58 -25.35 8.76
CA PRO A 32 -10.21 -25.70 9.15
C PRO A 32 -9.35 -26.27 8.01
N ALA A 33 -9.97 -27.03 7.09
CA ALA A 33 -9.29 -27.56 5.91
C ALA A 33 -8.87 -26.46 4.93
N GLN A 34 -9.76 -25.48 4.67
CA GLN A 34 -9.44 -24.33 3.83
C GLN A 34 -8.34 -23.45 4.46
N GLN A 35 -8.41 -23.22 5.78
CA GLN A 35 -7.38 -22.50 6.51
C GLN A 35 -6.00 -23.17 6.35
N GLN A 36 -5.92 -24.49 6.56
CA GLN A 36 -4.67 -25.25 6.42
C GLN A 36 -4.13 -25.23 4.99
N LEU A 37 -4.99 -25.43 3.99
CA LEU A 37 -4.59 -25.37 2.58
C LEU A 37 -4.09 -23.97 2.21
N TYR A 38 -4.76 -22.92 2.69
CA TYR A 38 -4.35 -21.54 2.47
C TYR A 38 -2.97 -21.27 3.07
N LEU A 39 -2.75 -21.61 4.34
CA LEU A 39 -1.45 -21.47 5.02
C LEU A 39 -0.36 -22.27 4.30
N HIS A 40 -0.64 -23.51 3.90
CA HIS A 40 0.31 -24.33 3.16
C HIS A 40 0.74 -23.66 1.84
N VAL A 41 -0.22 -23.16 1.07
CA VAL A 41 0.07 -22.47 -0.20
C VAL A 41 0.89 -21.20 0.01
N LEU A 42 0.63 -20.45 1.09
CA LEU A 42 1.46 -19.31 1.47
C LEU A 42 2.90 -19.73 1.81
N THR A 43 3.10 -20.82 2.57
CA THR A 43 4.46 -21.30 2.91
C THR A 43 5.28 -21.70 1.68
N LEU A 44 4.64 -22.03 0.57
CA LEU A 44 5.28 -22.29 -0.73
C LEU A 44 5.63 -20.99 -1.51
N GLY A 45 5.41 -19.82 -0.91
CA GLY A 45 5.72 -18.51 -1.49
C GLY A 45 4.64 -17.93 -2.39
N ALA A 46 3.42 -18.50 -2.39
CA ALA A 46 2.32 -17.89 -3.13
C ALA A 46 1.89 -16.57 -2.49
N SER A 47 1.50 -15.59 -3.31
CA SER A 47 0.86 -14.37 -2.81
C SER A 47 -0.51 -14.67 -2.21
N PRO A 48 -1.03 -13.83 -1.28
CA PRO A 48 -2.37 -13.99 -0.72
C PRO A 48 -3.46 -14.16 -1.79
N SER A 49 -3.41 -13.36 -2.86
CA SER A 49 -4.38 -13.43 -3.96
C SER A 49 -4.28 -14.74 -4.75
N SER A 50 -3.05 -15.21 -5.02
CA SER A 50 -2.85 -16.50 -5.70
C SER A 50 -3.28 -17.68 -4.84
N ALA A 51 -3.01 -17.62 -3.52
CA ALA A 51 -3.44 -18.63 -2.57
C ALA A 51 -4.96 -18.74 -2.50
N CYS A 52 -5.68 -17.61 -2.49
CA CYS A 52 -7.14 -17.59 -2.55
C CYS A 52 -7.67 -18.34 -3.79
N GLY A 53 -7.12 -18.05 -4.97
CA GLY A 53 -7.50 -18.72 -6.22
C GLY A 53 -7.23 -20.23 -6.21
N LYS A 54 -6.14 -20.67 -5.60
CA LYS A 54 -5.78 -22.10 -5.49
C LYS A 54 -6.68 -22.89 -4.54
N VAL A 55 -7.16 -22.24 -3.46
CA VAL A 55 -8.02 -22.87 -2.45
C VAL A 55 -9.50 -22.74 -2.82
N GLY A 56 -9.85 -21.86 -3.75
CA GLY A 56 -11.23 -21.61 -4.16
C GLY A 56 -11.99 -20.76 -3.15
N ILE A 57 -11.31 -19.79 -2.52
CA ILE A 57 -11.86 -18.88 -1.52
C ILE A 57 -11.65 -17.43 -1.96
N THR A 58 -12.37 -16.49 -1.36
CA THR A 58 -12.18 -15.06 -1.67
C THR A 58 -11.25 -14.39 -0.64
N PRO A 59 -10.58 -13.28 -1.01
CA PRO A 59 -9.83 -12.49 -0.03
C PRO A 59 -10.69 -12.00 1.13
N LEU A 60 -11.97 -11.72 0.88
CA LEU A 60 -12.90 -11.26 1.91
C LEU A 60 -13.18 -12.35 2.96
N ASP A 61 -13.26 -13.62 2.55
CA ASP A 61 -13.44 -14.75 3.47
C ASP A 61 -12.21 -14.93 4.35
N VAL A 62 -11.01 -14.74 3.80
CA VAL A 62 -9.75 -14.74 4.56
C VAL A 62 -9.76 -13.61 5.60
N LEU A 63 -10.10 -12.38 5.19
CA LEU A 63 -10.14 -11.24 6.11
C LEU A 63 -11.15 -11.44 7.24
N ARG A 64 -12.37 -11.89 6.92
CA ARG A 64 -13.38 -12.24 7.94
C ARG A 64 -12.89 -13.32 8.89
N THR A 65 -12.18 -14.33 8.37
CA THR A 65 -11.60 -15.40 9.19
C THR A 65 -10.49 -14.88 10.08
N ILE A 66 -9.63 -13.99 9.59
CA ILE A 66 -8.61 -13.32 10.41
C ILE A 66 -9.26 -12.54 11.55
N ASP A 67 -10.38 -11.86 11.30
CA ASP A 67 -11.10 -11.07 12.30
C ASP A 67 -11.80 -11.95 13.35
N GLY A 68 -12.38 -13.08 12.93
CA GLY A 68 -13.15 -13.99 13.78
C GLY A 68 -12.38 -15.14 14.44
N ASP A 69 -11.18 -15.47 13.94
CA ASP A 69 -10.36 -16.60 14.42
C ASP A 69 -8.93 -16.14 14.76
N ALA A 70 -8.71 -15.88 16.05
CA ALA A 70 -7.43 -15.42 16.56
C ALA A 70 -6.29 -16.44 16.34
N LYS A 71 -6.60 -17.74 16.34
CA LYS A 71 -5.61 -18.78 16.10
C LYS A 71 -5.16 -18.78 14.64
N PHE A 72 -6.12 -18.65 13.72
CA PHE A 72 -5.80 -18.53 12.30
C PHE A 72 -4.95 -17.28 12.00
N ARG A 73 -5.26 -16.16 12.65
CA ARG A 73 -4.44 -14.94 12.57
C ARG A 73 -3.00 -15.18 13.01
N GLU A 74 -2.80 -15.78 14.18
CA GLU A 74 -1.47 -16.11 14.69
C GLU A 74 -0.69 -17.02 13.72
N GLN A 75 -1.37 -17.98 13.10
CA GLN A 75 -0.75 -18.85 12.09
C GLN A 75 -0.30 -18.08 10.84
N ILE A 76 -1.08 -17.11 10.37
CA ILE A 76 -0.69 -16.23 9.26
C ILE A 76 0.53 -15.39 9.64
N ASP A 77 0.57 -14.85 10.86
CA ASP A 77 1.71 -14.08 11.34
C ASP A 77 2.98 -14.93 11.37
N GLN A 78 2.90 -16.16 11.88
CA GLN A 78 4.01 -17.12 11.89
C GLN A 78 4.50 -17.46 10.47
N VAL A 79 3.59 -17.69 9.52
CA VAL A 79 3.96 -17.92 8.11
C VAL A 79 4.66 -16.69 7.53
N THR A 80 4.20 -15.49 7.85
CA THR A 80 4.78 -14.24 7.35
C THR A 80 6.21 -14.05 7.88
N VAL A 81 6.43 -14.33 9.17
CA VAL A 81 7.78 -14.35 9.77
C VAL A 81 8.68 -15.33 9.03
N LEU A 82 8.22 -16.57 8.81
CA LEU A 82 9.00 -17.59 8.11
C LEU A 82 9.35 -17.18 6.67
N LEU A 83 8.40 -16.61 5.92
CA LEU A 83 8.65 -16.12 4.57
C LEU A 83 9.67 -14.96 4.56
N SER A 84 9.59 -14.04 5.53
CA SER A 84 10.58 -12.95 5.66
C SER A 84 11.99 -13.49 5.92
N GLN A 85 12.12 -14.54 6.72
CA GLN A 85 13.40 -15.19 7.01
C GLN A 85 13.96 -15.90 5.77
N ASN A 86 13.10 -16.53 4.96
CA ASN A 86 13.50 -17.14 3.69
C ASN A 86 14.02 -16.08 2.70
N VAL A 87 13.36 -14.93 2.61
CA VAL A 87 13.83 -13.80 1.78
C VAL A 87 15.16 -13.28 2.30
N ALA A 88 15.33 -13.10 3.61
CA ALA A 88 16.59 -12.67 4.20
C ALA A 88 17.74 -13.67 3.91
N ALA A 89 17.47 -14.97 3.99
CA ALA A 89 18.45 -16.01 3.66
C ALA A 89 18.82 -16.02 2.16
N ALA A 90 17.83 -15.86 1.28
CA ALA A 90 18.05 -15.77 -0.16
C ALA A 90 18.86 -14.53 -0.54
N LEU A 91 18.53 -13.38 0.05
CA LEU A 91 19.26 -12.13 -0.11
C LEU A 91 20.72 -12.26 0.33
N TYR A 92 20.96 -12.85 1.50
CA TYR A 92 22.32 -13.10 1.98
C TYR A 92 23.10 -13.99 1.01
N ARG A 93 22.50 -15.07 0.52
CA ARG A 93 23.13 -15.95 -0.47
C ARG A 93 23.49 -15.18 -1.74
N SER A 94 22.56 -14.41 -2.28
CA SER A 94 22.80 -13.58 -3.48
C SER A 94 23.93 -12.57 -3.26
N ALA A 95 24.03 -11.98 -2.06
CA ALA A 95 25.13 -11.11 -1.70
C ALA A 95 26.49 -11.86 -1.68
N MET A 96 26.53 -13.07 -1.11
CA MET A 96 27.72 -13.92 -1.11
C MET A 96 28.13 -14.40 -2.51
N GLU A 97 27.17 -14.56 -3.42
CA GLU A 97 27.40 -14.93 -4.83
C GLU A 97 27.89 -13.75 -5.69
N GLY A 98 28.05 -12.56 -5.11
CA GLY A 98 28.63 -11.40 -5.80
C GLY A 98 27.62 -10.39 -6.35
N SER A 99 26.33 -10.50 -6.03
CA SER A 99 25.35 -9.48 -6.43
C SER A 99 25.58 -8.18 -5.67
N VAL A 100 26.08 -7.15 -6.38
CA VAL A 100 26.42 -5.84 -5.79
C VAL A 100 25.20 -5.18 -5.13
N SER A 101 24.02 -5.28 -5.74
CA SER A 101 22.79 -4.73 -5.17
C SER A 101 22.39 -5.44 -3.87
N ALA A 102 22.52 -6.77 -3.81
CA ALA A 102 22.24 -7.54 -2.61
C ALA A 102 23.28 -7.27 -1.50
N GLN A 103 24.56 -7.18 -1.84
CA GLN A 103 25.63 -6.80 -0.91
C GLN A 103 25.38 -5.41 -0.32
N THR A 104 25.07 -4.43 -1.17
CA THR A 104 24.76 -3.07 -0.75
C THR A 104 23.58 -3.05 0.20
N PHE A 105 22.48 -3.72 -0.16
CA PHE A 105 21.30 -3.78 0.70
C PHE A 105 21.59 -4.50 2.02
N PHE A 106 22.29 -5.64 1.99
CA PHE A 106 22.62 -6.40 3.18
C PHE A 106 23.47 -5.59 4.16
N LEU A 107 24.54 -4.95 3.66
CA LEU A 107 25.46 -4.17 4.48
C LEU A 107 24.84 -2.88 5.03
N LYS A 108 23.90 -2.26 4.29
CA LYS A 108 23.11 -1.12 4.81
C LYS A 108 22.23 -1.49 6.00
N ASN A 109 21.66 -2.70 6.00
CA ASN A 109 20.75 -3.16 7.07
C ASN A 109 21.47 -3.94 8.19
N LYS A 110 22.65 -4.50 7.89
CA LYS A 110 23.50 -5.25 8.83
C LYS A 110 24.97 -4.86 8.65
N PRO A 111 25.35 -3.63 9.05
CA PRO A 111 26.73 -3.20 8.99
C PRO A 111 27.58 -4.07 9.95
N PRO A 112 28.84 -4.36 9.60
CA PRO A 112 29.82 -4.91 10.53
C PRO A 112 29.92 -4.08 11.82
N PRO A 113 30.28 -4.68 12.97
CA PRO A 113 30.34 -3.96 14.26
C PRO A 113 31.24 -2.72 14.26
N ASP A 114 32.31 -2.73 13.46
CA ASP A 114 33.27 -1.62 13.37
C ASP A 114 32.89 -0.58 12.31
N TRP A 115 31.85 -0.83 11.51
CA TRP A 115 31.24 0.21 10.69
C TRP A 115 30.40 1.07 11.61
N GLN A 116 31.01 2.16 12.09
CA GLN A 116 30.24 3.25 12.66
C GLN A 116 29.22 3.64 11.58
N ALA A 117 27.94 3.37 11.84
CA ALA A 117 26.91 4.09 11.13
C ALA A 117 27.23 5.55 11.44
N GLU A 118 27.79 6.28 10.47
CA GLU A 118 27.61 7.71 10.47
C GLU A 118 26.10 7.87 10.46
N ASP A 119 25.54 8.05 11.65
CA ASP A 119 24.15 8.45 11.80
C ASP A 119 24.04 9.68 10.93
N GLU A 120 23.50 9.55 9.71
CA GLU A 120 22.97 10.71 9.01
C GLU A 120 21.97 11.27 10.00
N PRO A 121 22.27 12.41 10.66
CA PRO A 121 21.52 12.73 11.84
C PRO A 121 20.14 13.13 11.35
N GLU A 122 19.14 12.37 11.78
CA GLU A 122 17.75 12.50 11.41
C GLU A 122 17.39 14.00 11.33
N LEU A 123 16.95 14.45 10.16
CA LEU A 123 16.60 15.85 9.91
C LEU A 123 15.33 16.18 10.69
N THR A 124 15.46 16.42 11.98
CA THR A 124 14.38 16.92 12.80
C THR A 124 14.03 18.34 12.36
N ALA A 125 12.76 18.72 12.48
CA ALA A 125 12.27 20.06 12.13
C ALA A 125 13.06 21.18 12.83
N ASP A 126 13.57 20.91 14.04
CA ASP A 126 14.36 21.88 14.81
C ASP A 126 15.80 22.02 14.29
N ARG A 127 16.36 20.96 13.70
CA ARG A 127 17.67 21.04 13.05
C ARG A 127 17.61 21.81 11.73
N LEU A 128 16.52 21.67 10.99
CA LEU A 128 16.29 22.44 9.76
C LEU A 128 16.17 23.95 10.04
N LYS A 129 15.58 24.35 11.17
CA LYS A 129 15.48 25.77 11.58
C LYS A 129 16.83 26.40 11.95
N GLY A 130 17.83 25.59 12.28
CA GLY A 130 19.17 26.06 12.66
C GLY A 130 20.13 26.18 11.48
N LEU A 131 19.74 25.72 10.28
CA LEU A 131 20.55 25.85 9.07
C LEU A 131 20.34 27.23 8.46
N SER A 132 21.42 27.81 7.94
CA SER A 132 21.32 29.02 7.13
C SER A 132 20.56 28.75 5.83
N ASP A 133 19.95 29.79 5.25
CA ASP A 133 19.22 29.69 3.99
C ASP A 133 20.10 29.12 2.86
N GLU A 134 21.39 29.42 2.86
CA GLU A 134 22.36 28.88 1.90
C GLU A 134 22.59 27.38 2.09
N GLU A 135 22.70 26.91 3.34
CA GLU A 135 22.82 25.49 3.66
C GLU A 135 21.54 24.72 3.34
N LEU A 136 20.37 25.33 3.52
CA LEU A 136 19.08 24.76 3.11
C LEU A 136 19.02 24.61 1.59
N LEU A 137 19.38 25.66 0.83
CA LEU A 137 19.38 25.62 -0.64
C LEU A 137 20.38 24.59 -1.19
N ASN A 138 21.58 24.50 -0.61
CA ASN A 138 22.56 23.48 -1.01
C ASN A 138 22.05 22.06 -0.75
N ARG A 139 21.34 21.84 0.37
CA ARG A 139 20.75 20.54 0.66
C ARG A 139 19.58 20.20 -0.26
N CYS A 140 18.70 21.16 -0.57
CA CYS A 140 17.63 20.95 -1.54
C CYS A 140 18.18 20.50 -2.91
N ARG A 141 19.25 21.14 -3.39
CA ARG A 141 19.95 20.73 -4.63
C ARG A 141 20.55 19.34 -4.52
N ALA A 142 21.19 19.00 -3.41
CA ALA A 142 21.77 17.67 -3.18
C ALA A 142 20.71 16.56 -3.14
N SER A 143 19.48 16.87 -2.72
CA SER A 143 18.33 15.95 -2.73
C SER A 143 17.55 15.95 -4.05
N GLY A 144 18.01 16.69 -5.07
CA GLY A 144 17.35 16.76 -6.38
C GLY A 144 16.05 17.58 -6.39
N ILE A 145 15.82 18.40 -5.36
CA ILE A 145 14.69 19.33 -5.29
C ILE A 145 15.10 20.60 -6.01
N ASP A 146 14.47 20.87 -7.16
CA ASP A 146 14.63 22.13 -7.88
C ASP A 146 13.85 23.22 -7.15
N VAL A 147 14.57 24.10 -6.45
CA VAL A 147 13.98 25.25 -5.75
C VAL A 147 14.07 26.45 -6.69
N PRO A 148 12.94 26.97 -7.20
CA PRO A 148 12.96 28.14 -8.04
C PRO A 148 13.50 29.34 -7.24
N THR A 149 14.61 29.92 -7.68
CA THR A 149 15.05 31.22 -7.18
C THR A 149 14.04 32.28 -7.62
N GLU A 150 13.19 32.74 -6.71
CA GLU A 150 12.28 33.85 -6.99
C GLU A 150 13.09 35.13 -7.30
N THR A 151 12.97 35.54 -8.57
CA THR A 151 12.96 36.92 -9.09
C THR A 151 13.97 37.93 -8.54
N SER A 152 14.97 38.24 -9.37
CA SER A 152 15.68 39.54 -9.35
C SER A 152 14.69 40.71 -9.24
N PRO A 153 14.94 41.69 -8.35
CA PRO A 153 14.20 42.94 -8.38
C PRO A 153 14.72 43.79 -9.55
N GLY A 154 14.11 43.68 -10.73
CA GLY A 154 14.36 44.60 -11.83
C GLY A 154 14.12 44.00 -13.22
N ALA A 155 13.03 44.44 -13.85
CA ALA A 155 12.58 44.32 -15.25
C ALA A 155 11.15 43.73 -15.26
N ASP A 156 10.07 44.40 -15.67
CA ASP A 156 9.87 45.63 -16.42
C ASP A 156 8.58 46.28 -15.90
N SER A 157 8.57 47.61 -15.78
CA SER A 157 7.30 48.35 -15.72
C SER A 157 6.77 48.50 -17.15
N PRO A 158 5.48 48.25 -17.43
CA PRO A 158 4.95 48.53 -18.76
C PRO A 158 4.83 50.04 -18.94
N THR A 159 5.64 50.61 -19.82
CA THR A 159 5.45 51.97 -20.32
C THR A 159 4.13 52.01 -21.09
N VAL A 160 3.16 52.76 -20.58
CA VAL A 160 1.97 53.19 -21.31
C VAL A 160 2.35 54.46 -22.06
N GLU A 161 2.32 54.43 -23.39
CA GLU A 161 2.28 55.66 -24.20
C GLU A 161 0.91 55.75 -24.89
N GLU A 162 0.30 56.93 -24.74
CA GLU A 162 -0.94 57.41 -25.37
C GLU A 162 -0.78 57.66 -26.88
#